data_AF-A0A9D4TRY9-F1
#
_entry.id   AF-A0A9D4TRY9-F1
#
_cell.length_a   1.000
_cell.length_b   1.000
_cell.length_c   1.000
_cell.angle_alpha   90.00
_cell.angle_beta   90.00
_cell.angle_gamma   90.00
#
_symmetry.space_group_name_H-M   'P 1'
#
loop_
_entity.id
_entity.type
_entity.pdbx_description
1 polymer ?
#
loop_
_entity_poly.entity_id
_entity_poly.type
_entity_poly.pdbx_seq_one_letter_code
_entity_poly.pdbx_strand_id
1 'polypeptide(L)'
;MDSVDQRQQTDIERLIAHCQELEDRVEEMEASILQADERSRDRAVALRTLLRDDKQMDQFLAQDDGLLELPPEEGMKPWDVFRHSFTLALSKGYLRTTDTLRNKLMVSEWELGRRPIALQIGVSRFEAFCAANRVELDFDAISEIYSDPSDLRPITDPYLRMQARAIITQADAEERVKAFDACTTEARRLASQFSEAEFLSKIIPDNGIIDALARFVSPGRA
;
A
#
# COMPACT_ATOMS: atom_id res chain seq x y z
N MET A 1 38.80 47.40 -28.79
CA MET A 1 37.81 46.42 -29.29
C MET A 1 37.60 45.31 -28.25
N ASP A 2 38.04 45.51 -27.00
CA ASP A 2 38.38 44.41 -26.08
C ASP A 2 37.35 44.21 -24.94
N SER A 3 36.43 45.15 -24.73
CA SER A 3 35.45 45.09 -23.64
C SER A 3 34.22 44.25 -23.98
N VAL A 4 33.93 44.03 -25.27
CA VAL A 4 32.84 43.18 -25.75
C VAL A 4 33.24 41.71 -25.67
N ASP A 5 34.50 41.39 -26.04
CA ASP A 5 35.06 40.05 -25.95
C ASP A 5 35.17 39.57 -24.49
N GLN A 6 35.56 40.45 -23.56
CA GLN A 6 35.62 40.10 -22.13
C GLN A 6 34.25 39.72 -21.54
N ARG A 7 33.17 40.40 -21.95
CA ARG A 7 31.81 40.09 -21.48
C ARG A 7 31.30 38.77 -22.05
N GLN A 8 31.53 38.54 -23.34
CA GLN A 8 31.18 37.26 -23.96
C GLN A 8 31.96 36.10 -23.32
N GLN A 9 33.22 36.32 -22.96
CA GLN A 9 34.03 35.32 -22.28
C GLN A 9 33.52 35.00 -20.87
N THR A 10 33.07 36.02 -20.11
CA THR A 10 32.47 35.78 -18.78
C THR A 10 31.12 35.07 -18.86
N ASP A 11 30.31 35.37 -19.87
CA ASP A 11 29.02 34.71 -20.07
C ASP A 11 29.20 33.24 -20.51
N ILE A 12 30.21 32.95 -21.34
CA ILE A 12 30.59 31.58 -21.72
C ILE A 12 31.09 30.80 -20.49
N GLU A 13 31.94 31.39 -19.65
CA GLU A 13 32.44 30.75 -18.43
C GLU A 13 31.29 30.44 -17.44
N ARG A 14 30.31 31.34 -17.30
CA ARG A 14 29.10 31.09 -16.50
C ARG A 14 28.23 29.97 -17.06
N LEU A 15 28.08 29.92 -18.38
CA LEU A 15 27.29 28.88 -19.03
C LEU A 15 27.96 27.51 -18.85
N ILE A 16 29.29 27.44 -18.97
CA ILE A 16 30.06 26.21 -18.71
C ILE A 16 29.89 25.75 -17.27
N ALA A 17 30.01 26.66 -16.29
CA ALA A 17 29.81 26.33 -14.88
C ALA A 17 28.39 25.80 -14.60
N HIS A 18 27.37 26.40 -15.21
CA HIS A 18 25.98 25.95 -15.05
C HIS A 18 25.71 24.60 -15.74
N CYS A 19 26.36 24.33 -16.87
CA CYS A 19 26.29 23.02 -17.54
C CYS A 19 26.96 21.93 -16.70
N GLN A 20 28.10 22.23 -16.06
CA GLN A 20 28.78 21.30 -15.14
C GLN A 20 27.92 21.00 -13.92
N GLU A 21 27.28 22.00 -13.31
CA GLU A 21 26.35 21.79 -12.20
C GLU A 21 25.13 20.93 -12.60
N LEU A 22 24.63 21.09 -13.81
CA LEU A 22 23.56 20.26 -14.35
C LEU A 22 24.01 18.81 -14.57
N GLU A 23 25.22 18.61 -15.06
CA GLU A 23 25.81 17.28 -15.28
C GLU A 23 25.97 16.54 -13.94
N ASP A 24 26.54 17.20 -12.93
CA ASP A 24 26.68 16.65 -11.56
C ASP A 24 25.32 16.26 -10.96
N ARG A 25 24.28 17.08 -11.15
CA ARG A 25 22.92 16.80 -10.66
C ARG A 25 22.25 15.65 -11.39
N VAL A 26 22.54 15.46 -12.68
CA VAL A 26 22.03 14.32 -13.44
C VAL A 26 22.70 13.05 -12.98
N GLU A 27 24.02 13.05 -12.77
CA GLU A 27 24.74 11.89 -12.22
C GLU A 27 24.24 11.51 -10.81
N GLU A 28 23.99 12.50 -9.95
CA GLU A 28 23.43 12.25 -8.61
C GLU A 28 22.01 11.65 -8.68
N MET A 29 21.18 12.13 -9.62
CA MET A 29 19.84 11.61 -9.84
C MET A 29 19.87 10.18 -10.41
N GLU A 30 20.78 9.87 -11.33
CA GLU A 30 20.97 8.52 -11.87
C GLU A 30 21.45 7.54 -10.79
N ALA A 31 22.38 7.95 -9.92
CA ALA A 31 22.81 7.16 -8.77
C ALA A 31 21.65 6.89 -7.79
N SER A 32 20.80 7.90 -7.54
CA SER A 32 19.61 7.75 -6.69
C SER A 32 18.59 6.78 -7.29
N ILE A 33 18.39 6.81 -8.61
CA ILE A 33 17.49 5.88 -9.33
C ILE A 33 18.03 4.45 -9.29
N LEU A 34 19.32 4.24 -9.53
CA LEU A 34 19.97 2.92 -9.43
C LEU A 34 19.83 2.34 -8.02
N GLN A 35 20.05 3.17 -6.99
CA GLN A 35 19.91 2.76 -5.60
C GLN A 35 18.44 2.50 -5.22
N ALA A 36 17.48 3.17 -5.87
CA ALA A 36 16.05 2.89 -5.72
C ALA A 36 15.67 1.57 -6.39
N ASP A 37 16.28 1.25 -7.55
CA ASP A 37 16.02 0.01 -8.27
C ASP A 37 16.64 -1.22 -7.58
N GLU A 38 17.84 -1.10 -7.00
CA GLU A 38 18.40 -2.15 -6.13
C GLU A 38 17.51 -2.41 -4.92
N ARG A 39 17.01 -1.36 -4.27
CA ARG A 39 16.01 -1.47 -3.19
C ARG A 39 14.70 -2.09 -3.68
N SER A 40 14.29 -1.83 -4.92
CA SER A 40 13.10 -2.44 -5.55
C SER A 40 13.29 -3.94 -5.75
N ARG A 41 14.48 -4.34 -6.20
CA ARG A 41 14.87 -5.73 -6.46
C ARG A 41 15.01 -6.53 -5.16
N ASP A 42 15.61 -5.95 -4.13
CA ASP A 42 15.69 -6.55 -2.79
C ASP A 42 14.30 -6.73 -2.19
N ARG A 43 13.38 -5.77 -2.40
CA ARG A 43 11.96 -5.91 -2.03
C ARG A 43 11.27 -7.04 -2.81
N ALA A 44 11.53 -7.18 -4.10
CA ALA A 44 10.96 -8.27 -4.92
C ALA A 44 11.49 -9.65 -4.48
N VAL A 45 12.76 -9.72 -4.07
CA VAL A 45 13.36 -10.93 -3.48
C VAL A 45 12.74 -11.22 -2.11
N ALA A 46 12.61 -10.23 -1.24
CA ALA A 46 11.96 -10.36 0.07
C ALA A 46 10.49 -10.78 -0.03
N LEU A 47 9.76 -10.25 -1.02
CA LEU A 47 8.40 -10.66 -1.34
C LEU A 47 8.37 -12.12 -1.83
N ARG A 48 9.34 -12.57 -2.63
CA ARG A 48 9.45 -13.98 -3.02
C ARG A 48 9.78 -14.90 -1.84
N THR A 49 10.59 -14.48 -0.88
CA THR A 49 10.85 -15.27 0.33
C THR A 49 9.61 -15.33 1.22
N LEU A 50 8.88 -14.23 1.39
CA LEU A 50 7.60 -14.20 2.11
C LEU A 50 6.50 -15.04 1.42
N LEU A 51 6.52 -15.12 0.08
CA LEU A 51 5.62 -15.98 -0.70
C LEU A 51 6.00 -17.46 -0.65
N ARG A 52 7.22 -17.81 -0.22
CA ARG A 52 7.68 -19.21 -0.14
C ARG A 52 7.29 -19.90 1.18
N ASP A 53 6.86 -19.13 2.18
CA ASP A 53 6.32 -19.63 3.46
C ASP A 53 4.85 -20.10 3.38
N ASP A 54 4.48 -20.77 2.27
CA ASP A 54 3.15 -21.36 2.01
C ASP A 54 2.70 -22.37 3.10
N LYS A 55 3.61 -22.87 3.95
CA LYS A 55 3.25 -23.78 5.04
C LYS A 55 2.45 -23.12 6.17
N GLN A 56 2.59 -21.81 6.36
CA GLN A 56 1.74 -21.08 7.31
C GLN A 56 0.36 -20.79 6.74
N MET A 57 0.25 -20.61 5.40
CA MET A 57 -1.03 -20.53 4.71
C MET A 57 -1.84 -21.81 4.93
N ASP A 58 -1.27 -22.99 4.72
CA ASP A 58 -1.97 -24.27 4.92
C ASP A 58 -2.45 -24.48 6.37
N GLN A 59 -1.67 -24.06 7.37
CA GLN A 59 -2.08 -24.16 8.78
C GLN A 59 -3.19 -23.17 9.16
N PHE A 60 -3.18 -21.95 8.59
CA PHE A 60 -4.26 -20.98 8.80
C PHE A 60 -5.54 -21.35 8.03
N LEU A 61 -5.39 -22.03 6.89
CA LEU A 61 -6.50 -22.53 6.06
C LEU A 61 -7.32 -23.62 6.75
N ALA A 62 -6.70 -24.45 7.61
CA ALA A 62 -7.37 -25.56 8.30
C ALA A 62 -8.15 -25.16 9.57
N GLN A 63 -7.93 -23.96 10.12
CA GLN A 63 -8.39 -23.63 11.49
C GLN A 63 -9.80 -23.00 11.56
N ASP A 64 -10.40 -22.65 10.42
CA ASP A 64 -11.55 -21.72 10.37
C ASP A 64 -12.72 -22.21 9.48
N ASP A 65 -12.83 -23.52 9.28
CA ASP A 65 -13.91 -24.14 8.49
C ASP A 65 -15.19 -24.46 9.29
N GLY A 66 -15.16 -24.34 10.62
CA GLY A 66 -16.29 -24.72 11.48
C GLY A 66 -17.44 -23.71 11.62
N LEU A 67 -17.34 -22.49 11.07
CA LEU A 67 -18.24 -21.38 11.42
C LEU A 67 -19.33 -21.03 10.39
N LEU A 68 -19.39 -21.71 9.24
CA LEU A 68 -20.36 -21.42 8.16
C LEU A 68 -20.96 -22.68 7.51
N GLU A 69 -21.07 -23.78 8.24
CA GLU A 69 -21.95 -24.89 7.82
C GLU A 69 -23.40 -24.49 8.10
N LEU A 70 -24.08 -23.95 7.08
CA LEU A 70 -25.54 -23.82 7.11
C LEU A 70 -26.14 -25.24 7.01
N PRO A 71 -27.13 -25.58 7.84
CA PRO A 71 -27.78 -26.89 7.78
C PRO A 71 -28.40 -27.09 6.40
N PRO A 72 -28.26 -28.27 5.79
CA PRO A 72 -28.85 -28.54 4.48
C PRO A 72 -30.38 -28.41 4.57
N GLU A 73 -30.97 -27.55 3.76
CA GLU A 73 -32.44 -27.51 3.61
C GLU A 73 -32.90 -28.83 2.98
N GLU A 74 -33.82 -29.52 3.66
CA GLU A 74 -34.43 -30.76 3.18
C GLU A 74 -35.15 -30.51 1.85
N GLY A 75 -34.54 -30.97 0.74
CA GLY A 75 -35.14 -30.93 -0.60
C GLY A 75 -34.28 -30.34 -1.71
N MET A 76 -33.07 -29.81 -1.43
CA MET A 76 -32.18 -29.35 -2.49
C MET A 76 -31.68 -30.52 -3.36
N LYS A 77 -31.75 -30.35 -4.69
CA LYS A 77 -31.15 -31.33 -5.61
C LYS A 77 -29.64 -31.34 -5.40
N PRO A 78 -28.94 -32.49 -5.55
CA PRO A 78 -27.50 -32.60 -5.33
C PRO A 78 -26.67 -31.58 -6.12
N TRP A 79 -27.12 -31.20 -7.30
CA TRP A 79 -26.49 -30.18 -8.14
C TRP A 79 -26.63 -28.75 -7.60
N ASP A 80 -27.75 -28.44 -6.96
CA ASP A 80 -28.00 -27.12 -6.38
C ASP A 80 -27.19 -26.92 -5.09
N VAL A 81 -27.07 -27.98 -4.27
CA VAL A 81 -26.15 -28.02 -3.11
C VAL A 81 -24.71 -27.83 -3.59
N PHE A 82 -24.29 -28.58 -4.61
CA PHE A 82 -22.94 -28.47 -5.19
C PHE A 82 -22.65 -27.06 -5.72
N ARG A 83 -23.54 -26.50 -6.53
CA ARG A 83 -23.39 -25.15 -7.07
C ARG A 83 -23.32 -24.11 -5.96
N HIS A 84 -24.12 -24.27 -4.91
CA HIS A 84 -24.13 -23.36 -3.77
C HIS A 84 -22.80 -23.44 -3.00
N SER A 85 -22.36 -24.64 -2.57
CA SER A 85 -21.08 -24.84 -1.89
C SER A 85 -19.89 -24.37 -2.72
N PHE A 86 -19.90 -24.61 -4.03
CA PHE A 86 -18.86 -24.14 -4.96
C PHE A 86 -18.82 -22.61 -5.05
N THR A 87 -19.97 -21.96 -5.18
CA THR A 87 -20.07 -20.48 -5.20
C THR A 87 -19.61 -19.88 -3.87
N LEU A 88 -19.95 -20.54 -2.75
CA LEU A 88 -19.54 -20.13 -1.40
C LEU A 88 -18.02 -20.27 -1.21
N ALA A 89 -17.43 -21.38 -1.65
CA ALA A 89 -15.98 -21.59 -1.58
C ALA A 89 -15.20 -20.58 -2.44
N LEU A 90 -15.65 -20.31 -3.67
CA LEU A 90 -15.02 -19.31 -4.54
C LEU A 90 -15.16 -17.90 -3.97
N SER A 91 -16.32 -17.53 -3.46
CA SER A 91 -16.53 -16.22 -2.83
C SER A 91 -15.71 -16.06 -1.54
N LYS A 92 -15.60 -17.10 -0.70
CA LYS A 92 -14.74 -17.13 0.50
C LYS A 92 -13.26 -16.98 0.11
N GLY A 93 -12.81 -17.70 -0.92
CA GLY A 93 -11.46 -17.60 -1.46
C GLY A 93 -11.15 -16.21 -2.02
N TYR A 94 -12.05 -15.67 -2.84
CA TYR A 94 -11.92 -14.32 -3.41
C TYR A 94 -11.81 -13.25 -2.31
N LEU A 95 -12.74 -13.25 -1.34
CA LEU A 95 -12.75 -12.28 -0.25
C LEU A 95 -11.46 -12.34 0.58
N ARG A 96 -11.01 -13.54 0.94
CA ARG A 96 -9.75 -13.73 1.69
C ARG A 96 -8.52 -13.27 0.90
N THR A 97 -8.47 -13.53 -0.40
CA THR A 97 -7.40 -13.05 -1.28
C THR A 97 -7.42 -11.52 -1.37
N THR A 98 -8.59 -10.90 -1.52
CA THR A 98 -8.71 -9.44 -1.52
C THR A 98 -8.26 -8.81 -0.20
N ASP A 99 -8.65 -9.39 0.94
CA ASP A 99 -8.23 -8.88 2.25
C ASP A 99 -6.72 -9.00 2.46
N THR A 100 -6.12 -10.12 2.04
CA THR A 100 -4.68 -10.35 2.15
C THR A 100 -3.91 -9.37 1.26
N LEU A 101 -4.33 -9.20 0.01
CA LEU A 101 -3.72 -8.25 -0.93
C LEU A 101 -3.85 -6.82 -0.41
N ARG A 102 -5.03 -6.42 0.08
CA ARG A 102 -5.25 -5.09 0.67
C ARG A 102 -4.30 -4.85 1.84
N ASN A 103 -4.20 -5.79 2.78
CA ASN A 103 -3.36 -5.61 3.96
C ASN A 103 -1.88 -5.46 3.57
N LYS A 104 -1.42 -6.22 2.56
CA LYS A 104 -0.06 -6.08 2.01
C LYS A 104 0.15 -4.71 1.35
N LEU A 105 -0.78 -4.27 0.50
CA LEU A 105 -0.74 -2.95 -0.14
C LEU A 105 -0.80 -1.82 0.90
N MET A 106 -1.59 -1.98 1.95
CA MET A 106 -1.65 -1.00 3.04
C MET A 106 -0.31 -0.87 3.75
N VAL A 107 0.39 -1.97 4.05
CA VAL A 107 1.71 -1.88 4.67
C VAL A 107 2.70 -1.12 3.77
N SER A 108 2.69 -1.37 2.45
CA SER A 108 3.61 -0.67 1.54
C SER A 108 3.23 0.79 1.31
N GLU A 109 1.96 1.08 1.04
CA GLU A 109 1.51 2.42 0.67
C GLU A 109 1.38 3.36 1.86
N TRP A 110 0.88 2.84 2.98
CA TRP A 110 0.64 3.65 4.19
C TRP A 110 1.93 3.93 4.94
N GLU A 111 2.63 2.89 5.39
CA GLU A 111 3.77 3.06 6.31
C GLU A 111 4.99 3.66 5.60
N LEU A 112 5.22 3.38 4.31
CA LEU A 112 6.41 3.86 3.61
C LEU A 112 6.21 5.18 2.84
N GLY A 113 4.96 5.60 2.62
CA GLY A 113 4.67 6.74 1.74
C GLY A 113 3.69 7.74 2.33
N ARG A 114 2.43 7.31 2.53
CA ARG A 114 1.34 8.23 2.83
C ARG A 114 1.29 8.73 4.26
N ARG A 115 1.77 7.95 5.23
CA ARG A 115 1.71 8.33 6.65
C ARG A 115 2.52 9.60 6.97
N PRO A 116 3.79 9.78 6.53
CA PRO A 116 4.51 11.04 6.72
C PRO A 116 3.77 12.25 6.13
N ILE A 117 3.16 12.09 4.95
CA ILE A 117 2.39 13.15 4.28
C ILE A 117 1.14 13.50 5.09
N ALA A 118 0.42 12.49 5.58
CA ALA A 118 -0.77 12.68 6.40
C ALA A 118 -0.47 13.45 7.69
N LEU A 119 0.65 13.12 8.34
CA LEU A 119 1.12 13.82 9.52
C LEU A 119 1.47 15.29 9.22
N GLN A 120 2.16 15.58 8.11
CA GLN A 120 2.43 16.95 7.67
C GLN A 120 1.16 17.74 7.33
N ILE A 121 0.16 17.09 6.73
CA ILE A 121 -1.17 17.68 6.54
C ILE A 121 -1.79 18.03 7.91
N GLY A 122 -1.65 17.15 8.90
CA GLY A 122 -2.06 17.41 10.27
C GLY A 122 -1.41 18.66 10.88
N VAL A 123 -0.08 18.78 10.74
CA VAL A 123 0.67 19.94 11.25
C VAL A 123 0.25 21.23 10.54
N SER A 124 0.10 21.21 9.22
CA SER A 124 -0.35 22.39 8.47
C SER A 124 -1.77 22.83 8.81
N ARG A 125 -2.68 21.89 9.08
CA ARG A 125 -4.03 22.20 9.59
C ARG A 125 -3.97 22.83 10.99
N PHE A 126 -3.07 22.35 11.85
CA PHE A 126 -2.86 22.93 13.17
C PHE A 126 -2.27 24.34 13.09
N GLU A 127 -1.28 24.57 12.21
CA GLU A 127 -0.74 25.90 11.92
C GLU A 127 -1.83 26.86 11.43
N ALA A 128 -2.69 26.41 10.50
CA ALA A 128 -3.83 27.19 10.04
C ALA A 128 -4.82 27.53 11.16
N PHE A 129 -5.04 26.59 12.10
CA PHE A 129 -5.85 26.84 13.30
C PHE A 129 -5.21 27.90 14.19
N CYS A 130 -3.90 27.85 14.43
CA CYS A 130 -3.18 28.85 15.22
C CYS A 130 -3.26 30.24 14.58
N ALA A 131 -3.05 30.33 13.26
CA ALA A 131 -3.17 31.57 12.51
C ALA A 131 -4.59 32.17 12.57
N ALA A 132 -5.62 31.32 12.41
CA ALA A 132 -7.02 31.76 12.45
C ALA A 132 -7.45 32.27 13.84
N ASN A 133 -6.96 31.64 14.91
CA ASN A 133 -7.30 31.98 16.30
C ASN A 133 -6.32 32.97 16.94
N ARG A 134 -5.32 33.45 16.19
CA ARG A 134 -4.25 34.35 16.68
C ARG A 134 -3.53 33.79 17.91
N VAL A 135 -3.25 32.50 17.90
CA VAL A 135 -2.45 31.85 18.93
C VAL A 135 -1.00 32.21 18.70
N GLU A 136 -0.37 32.82 19.69
CA GLU A 136 1.07 33.12 19.65
C GLU A 136 1.86 31.83 19.85
N LEU A 137 2.28 31.22 18.74
CA LEU A 137 3.29 30.16 18.74
C LEU A 137 4.56 30.68 18.10
N ASP A 138 5.69 30.27 18.66
CA ASP A 138 6.97 30.57 18.05
C ASP A 138 7.12 29.80 16.73
N PHE A 139 7.72 30.45 15.74
CA PHE A 139 7.94 29.87 14.42
C PHE A 139 8.87 28.66 14.50
N ASP A 140 9.86 28.72 15.39
CA ASP A 140 10.81 27.62 15.61
C ASP A 140 10.10 26.39 16.19
N ALA A 141 9.13 26.58 17.09
CA ALA A 141 8.34 25.49 17.65
C ALA A 141 7.46 24.81 16.58
N ILE A 142 6.86 25.57 15.66
CA ILE A 142 6.09 24.99 14.54
C ILE A 142 7.02 24.22 13.59
N SER A 143 8.20 24.78 13.29
CA SER A 143 9.19 24.15 12.41
C SER A 143 9.72 22.82 12.98
N GLU A 144 9.89 22.74 14.29
CA GLU A 144 10.28 21.50 14.99
C GLU A 144 9.18 20.43 14.87
N ILE A 145 7.90 20.82 15.02
CA ILE A 145 6.76 19.91 14.85
C ILE A 145 6.62 19.42 13.40
N TYR A 146 6.98 20.23 12.40
CA TYR A 146 7.03 19.74 11.00
C TYR A 146 8.11 18.68 10.79
N SER A 147 9.20 18.75 11.54
CA SER A 147 10.30 17.78 11.46
C SER A 147 9.93 16.45 12.12
N ASP A 148 9.27 16.50 13.29
CA ASP A 148 8.68 15.32 13.93
C ASP A 148 7.25 15.61 14.44
N PRO A 149 6.22 15.31 13.63
CA PRO A 149 4.82 15.55 14.00
C PRO A 149 4.32 14.75 15.21
N SER A 150 5.07 13.74 15.64
CA SER A 150 4.72 12.93 16.82
C SER A 150 5.22 13.57 18.12
N ASP A 151 6.23 14.44 18.04
CA ASP A 151 6.78 15.17 19.17
C ASP A 151 6.11 16.53 19.34
N LEU A 152 5.24 16.64 20.35
CA LEU A 152 4.53 17.88 20.68
C LEU A 152 5.08 18.56 21.92
N ARG A 153 6.28 18.17 22.40
CA ARG A 153 6.98 18.84 23.50
C ARG A 153 7.29 20.33 23.24
N PRO A 154 7.56 20.78 22.00
CA PRO A 154 7.81 22.20 21.71
C PRO A 154 6.62 23.11 22.06
N ILE A 155 5.40 22.58 22.10
CA ILE A 155 4.21 23.33 22.52
C ILE A 155 4.16 23.38 24.05
N THR A 156 4.41 24.55 24.64
CA THR A 156 4.38 24.74 26.10
C THR A 156 2.98 24.60 26.70
N ASP A 157 1.95 25.14 26.03
CA ASP A 157 0.56 25.11 26.51
C ASP A 157 -0.05 23.68 26.40
N PRO A 158 -0.47 23.05 27.52
CA PRO A 158 -1.09 21.73 27.51
C PRO A 158 -2.37 21.64 26.67
N TYR A 159 -3.22 22.67 26.67
CA TYR A 159 -4.48 22.64 25.92
C TYR A 159 -4.24 22.70 24.43
N LEU A 160 -3.30 23.55 24.03
CA LEU A 160 -2.88 23.67 22.65
C LEU A 160 -2.17 22.40 22.16
N ARG A 161 -1.40 21.75 23.02
CA ARG A 161 -0.80 20.44 22.73
C ARG A 161 -1.85 19.35 22.51
N MET A 162 -2.91 19.34 23.32
CA MET A 162 -4.05 18.44 23.13
C MET A 162 -4.76 18.72 21.79
N GLN A 163 -4.95 19.99 21.45
CA GLN A 163 -5.57 20.39 20.19
C GLN A 163 -4.72 19.98 18.98
N ALA A 164 -3.40 20.22 19.02
CA ALA A 164 -2.46 19.79 18.01
C ALA A 164 -2.52 18.27 17.79
N ARG A 165 -2.47 17.50 18.88
CA ARG A 165 -2.61 16.04 18.84
C ARG A 165 -3.92 15.61 18.18
N ALA A 166 -5.03 16.23 18.55
CA ALA A 166 -6.34 15.89 18.00
C ALA A 166 -6.39 16.15 16.47
N ILE A 167 -5.91 17.30 16.02
CA ILE A 167 -5.90 17.67 14.59
C ILE A 167 -4.99 16.73 13.79
N ILE A 168 -3.78 16.45 14.28
CA ILE A 168 -2.82 15.58 13.60
C ILE A 168 -3.37 14.15 13.53
N THR A 169 -3.92 13.63 14.62
CA THR A 169 -4.52 12.28 14.65
C THR A 169 -5.72 12.18 13.71
N GLN A 170 -6.53 13.24 13.61
CA GLN A 170 -7.66 13.27 12.70
C GLN A 170 -7.20 13.25 11.23
N ALA A 171 -6.19 14.05 10.88
CA ALA A 171 -5.63 14.05 9.52
C ALA A 171 -5.01 12.69 9.16
N ASP A 172 -4.29 12.05 10.09
CA ASP A 172 -3.75 10.69 9.94
C ASP A 172 -4.86 9.68 9.65
N ALA A 173 -5.94 9.71 10.45
CA ALA A 173 -7.08 8.81 10.27
C ALA A 173 -7.81 9.03 8.92
N GLU A 174 -8.04 10.29 8.52
CA GLU A 174 -8.70 10.62 7.25
C GLU A 174 -7.92 10.11 6.04
N GLU A 175 -6.60 10.34 6.02
CA GLU A 175 -5.75 9.86 4.93
C GLU A 175 -5.58 8.34 4.96
N ARG A 176 -5.60 7.72 6.15
CA ARG A 176 -5.56 6.26 6.28
C ARG A 176 -6.79 5.62 5.64
N VAL A 177 -7.97 6.20 5.82
CA VAL A 177 -9.21 5.72 5.17
C VAL A 177 -9.10 5.82 3.65
N LYS A 178 -8.61 6.94 3.12
CA LYS A 178 -8.41 7.11 1.66
C LYS A 178 -7.41 6.07 1.11
N ALA A 179 -6.32 5.82 1.82
CA ALA A 179 -5.35 4.80 1.45
C ALA A 179 -5.98 3.39 1.47
N PHE A 180 -6.79 3.11 2.49
CA PHE A 180 -7.51 1.84 2.62
C PHE A 180 -8.48 1.59 1.47
N ASP A 181 -9.25 2.61 1.07
CA ASP A 181 -10.19 2.49 -0.05
C ASP A 181 -9.48 2.28 -1.39
N ALA A 182 -8.38 3.00 -1.62
CA ALA A 182 -7.53 2.81 -2.80
C ALA A 182 -6.93 1.40 -2.85
N CYS A 183 -6.34 0.94 -1.74
CA CYS A 183 -5.77 -0.40 -1.63
C CYS A 183 -6.84 -1.49 -1.77
N THR A 184 -8.06 -1.27 -1.26
CA THR A 184 -9.17 -2.20 -1.39
C THR A 184 -9.62 -2.30 -2.86
N THR A 185 -9.71 -1.18 -3.55
CA THR A 185 -10.08 -1.13 -4.97
C THR A 185 -9.05 -1.88 -5.81
N GLU A 186 -7.77 -1.64 -5.57
CA GLU A 186 -6.70 -2.35 -6.29
C GLU A 186 -6.61 -3.83 -5.92
N ALA A 187 -6.78 -4.17 -4.65
CA ALA A 187 -6.83 -5.57 -4.22
C ALA A 187 -7.98 -6.32 -4.91
N ARG A 188 -9.16 -5.70 -5.05
CA ARG A 188 -10.29 -6.28 -5.81
C ARG A 188 -9.96 -6.46 -7.28
N ARG A 189 -9.33 -5.47 -7.91
CA ARG A 189 -8.90 -5.55 -9.32
C ARG A 189 -7.86 -6.64 -9.55
N LEU A 190 -6.87 -6.76 -8.67
CA LEU A 190 -5.87 -7.81 -8.74
C LEU A 190 -6.50 -9.19 -8.50
N ALA A 191 -7.31 -9.33 -7.45
CA ALA A 191 -7.98 -10.58 -7.15
C ALA A 191 -8.92 -11.04 -8.27
N SER A 192 -9.59 -10.13 -8.99
CA SER A 192 -10.39 -10.52 -10.15
C SER A 192 -9.52 -11.05 -11.30
N GLN A 193 -8.36 -10.43 -11.55
CA GLN A 193 -7.42 -10.90 -12.57
C GLN A 193 -6.79 -12.26 -12.21
N PHE A 194 -6.40 -12.45 -10.94
CA PHE A 194 -5.88 -13.73 -10.46
C PHE A 194 -6.95 -14.81 -10.39
N SER A 195 -8.19 -14.47 -10.01
CA SER A 195 -9.31 -15.40 -10.02
C SER A 195 -9.63 -15.89 -11.42
N GLU A 196 -9.50 -15.07 -12.46
CA GLU A 196 -9.69 -15.51 -13.85
C GLU A 196 -8.52 -16.38 -14.33
N ALA A 197 -7.27 -16.02 -13.99
CA ALA A 197 -6.07 -16.73 -14.42
C ALA A 197 -5.82 -18.06 -13.71
N GLU A 198 -5.99 -18.13 -12.38
CA GLU A 198 -5.93 -19.39 -11.61
C GLU A 198 -7.12 -20.30 -11.91
N PHE A 199 -8.29 -19.75 -12.20
CA PHE A 199 -9.45 -20.53 -12.63
C PHE A 199 -9.18 -21.21 -13.96
N LEU A 200 -8.66 -20.49 -14.95
CA LEU A 200 -8.31 -21.08 -16.24
C LEU A 200 -7.21 -22.15 -16.10
N SER A 201 -6.22 -21.95 -15.23
CA SER A 201 -5.15 -22.94 -15.03
C SER A 201 -5.52 -24.14 -14.16
N LYS A 202 -6.44 -24.00 -13.20
CA LYS A 202 -6.94 -25.12 -12.36
C LYS A 202 -8.07 -25.91 -13.02
N ILE A 203 -8.86 -25.28 -13.90
CA ILE A 203 -9.94 -25.95 -14.64
C ILE A 203 -9.44 -26.65 -15.89
N ILE A 204 -8.29 -26.27 -16.42
CA ILE A 204 -7.65 -26.97 -17.53
C ILE A 204 -6.48 -27.80 -16.99
N PRO A 205 -6.72 -28.97 -16.37
CA PRO A 205 -5.69 -30.00 -16.37
C PRO A 205 -5.47 -30.44 -17.83
N ASP A 206 -4.25 -30.85 -18.18
CA ASP A 206 -3.93 -31.45 -19.49
C ASP A 206 -4.85 -32.63 -19.87
N ASN A 207 -5.59 -33.16 -18.87
CA ASN A 207 -6.58 -34.21 -18.98
C ASN A 207 -7.99 -33.70 -18.56
N GLY A 208 -8.56 -32.71 -19.24
CA GLY A 208 -10.02 -32.44 -19.28
C GLY A 208 -10.78 -32.11 -17.96
N ILE A 209 -11.58 -31.05 -18.00
CA ILE A 209 -12.46 -30.52 -16.92
C ILE A 209 -13.29 -31.59 -16.18
N ILE A 210 -13.66 -32.68 -16.85
CA ILE A 210 -14.59 -33.69 -16.34
C ILE A 210 -13.93 -34.63 -15.30
N ASP A 211 -12.64 -34.93 -15.42
CA ASP A 211 -11.94 -35.87 -14.51
C ASP A 211 -11.61 -35.26 -13.15
N ALA A 212 -11.29 -33.97 -13.12
CA ALA A 212 -11.11 -33.23 -11.87
C ALA A 212 -12.43 -33.08 -11.09
N LEU A 213 -13.56 -32.93 -11.81
CA LEU A 213 -14.90 -32.87 -11.22
C LEU A 213 -15.35 -34.24 -10.67
N ALA A 214 -14.98 -35.35 -11.30
CA ALA A 214 -15.32 -36.69 -10.83
C ALA A 214 -14.67 -37.05 -9.48
N ARG A 215 -13.45 -36.57 -9.22
CA ARG A 215 -12.72 -36.82 -7.95
C ARG A 215 -13.29 -36.09 -6.74
N PHE A 216 -13.90 -34.91 -6.94
CA PHE A 216 -14.48 -34.13 -5.85
C PHE A 216 -15.90 -34.55 -5.47
N VAL A 217 -16.65 -35.17 -6.40
CA VAL A 217 -18.03 -35.63 -6.17
C VAL A 217 -18.08 -37.02 -5.52
N SER A 218 -16.97 -37.79 -5.55
CA SER A 218 -16.91 -39.13 -4.95
C SER A 218 -15.71 -39.28 -4.02
N PRO A 219 -15.79 -38.87 -2.73
CA PRO A 219 -14.75 -39.17 -1.75
C PRO A 219 -14.89 -40.64 -1.34
N GLY A 220 -14.50 -41.58 -2.20
CA GLY A 220 -14.71 -43.00 -1.87
C GLY A 220 -14.40 -44.08 -2.91
N ARG A 221 -13.63 -43.83 -3.97
CA ARG A 221 -13.03 -44.92 -4.75
C ARG A 221 -11.57 -44.61 -5.08
N ALA A 222 -10.69 -45.33 -4.39
CA ALA A 222 -9.33 -45.61 -4.83
C ALA A 222 -9.35 -46.30 -6.21
#